data_AF-A0A376J3M7-F1
#
_entry.id   AF-A0A376J3M7-F1
#
_cell.length_a   1.000
_cell.length_b   1.000
_cell.length_c   1.000
_cell.angle_alpha   90.00
_cell.angle_beta   90.00
_cell.angle_gamma   90.00
#
_symmetry.space_group_name_H-M   'P 1'
#
loop_
_entity.id
_entity.type
_entity.pdbx_description
1 polymer ?
#
loop_
_entity_poly.entity_id
_entity_poly.type
_entity_poly.pdbx_seq_one_letter_code
_entity_poly.pdbx_strand_id
1 'polypeptide(L)' 'MGNETRDDAAVYDLGNGTSVISTTDFFMPIVDNPFDFGRIAATNAISDIFAMGGKPIMAIAILGLAY' A
#
# COMPACT_ATOMS: atom_id res chain seq x y z
N MET A 1 19.17 -4.20 9.94
CA MET A 1 18.11 -4.02 10.96
C MET A 1 16.82 -3.77 10.19
N GLY A 2 15.80 -4.62 10.31
CA GLY A 2 14.50 -4.35 9.66
C GLY A 2 13.60 -5.54 9.31
N ASN A 3 13.94 -6.79 9.66
CA ASN A 3 13.04 -7.94 9.40
C ASN A 3 12.38 -8.49 10.67
N GLU A 4 12.38 -7.71 11.75
CA GLU A 4 11.94 -8.15 13.10
C GLU A 4 10.79 -7.31 13.65
N THR A 5 10.46 -6.19 13.00
CA THR A 5 9.27 -5.37 13.24
C THR A 5 8.39 -5.49 12.02
N ARG A 6 7.13 -5.87 12.22
CA ARG A 6 6.08 -5.90 11.20
C ARG A 6 5.86 -4.48 10.65
N ASP A 7 6.71 -4.04 9.74
CA ASP A 7 6.47 -2.82 8.96
C ASP A 7 5.51 -3.18 7.84
N ASP A 8 4.43 -2.42 7.70
CA ASP A 8 3.40 -2.60 6.66
C ASP A 8 3.94 -2.32 5.24
N ALA A 9 5.22 -1.95 5.11
CA ALA A 9 5.89 -1.69 3.85
C ALA A 9 7.34 -2.20 3.83
N ALA A 10 7.80 -2.70 2.68
CA ALA A 10 9.20 -2.99 2.43
C ALA A 10 9.93 -1.72 1.95
N VAL A 11 11.14 -1.48 2.47
CA VAL A 11 11.99 -0.34 2.07
C VAL A 11 13.31 -0.86 1.50
N TYR A 12 13.70 -0.36 0.34
CA TYR A 12 14.96 -0.69 -0.32
C TYR A 12 15.79 0.57 -0.60
N ASP A 13 17.01 0.64 -0.06
CA ASP A 13 17.95 1.73 -0.29
C ASP A 13 18.64 1.58 -1.65
N LEU A 14 18.64 2.65 -2.45
CA LEU A 14 19.30 2.69 -3.76
C LEU A 14 20.79 3.08 -3.68
N GLY A 15 21.31 3.39 -2.49
CA GLY A 15 22.70 3.76 -2.26
C GLY A 15 23.08 5.17 -2.72
N ASN A 16 22.09 5.97 -3.13
CA ASN A 16 22.26 7.35 -3.60
C ASN A 16 21.53 8.37 -2.72
N GLY A 17 21.14 7.98 -1.51
CA GLY A 17 20.34 8.80 -0.60
C GLY A 17 18.84 8.79 -0.90
N THR A 18 18.37 7.96 -1.83
CA THR A 18 16.95 7.70 -2.10
C THR A 18 16.62 6.24 -1.79
N SER A 19 15.44 6.00 -1.22
CA SER A 19 14.91 4.66 -1.00
C SER A 19 13.57 4.47 -1.71
N VAL A 20 13.29 3.24 -2.13
CA VAL A 20 12.00 2.81 -2.66
C VAL A 20 11.20 2.18 -1.53
N ILE A 21 9.95 2.59 -1.39
CA ILE A 21 9.00 2.01 -0.44
C ILE A 21 7.94 1.26 -1.25
N SER A 22 7.66 0.02 -0.86
CA SER A 22 6.64 -0.84 -1.46
C SER A 22 5.73 -1.39 -0.38
N THR A 23 4.44 -1.06 -0.44
CA THR A 23 3.39 -1.63 0.41
C THR A 23 2.37 -2.37 -0.47
N THR A 24 1.63 -3.30 0.13
CA THR A 24 0.45 -3.90 -0.47
C THR A 24 -0.60 -4.14 0.62
N ASP A 25 -1.82 -3.68 0.39
CA ASP A 25 -2.98 -4.02 1.22
C ASP A 25 -4.19 -4.28 0.32
N PHE A 26 -4.96 -5.32 0.65
CA PHE A 26 -6.19 -5.69 -0.04
C PHE A 26 -7.11 -6.44 0.94
N PHE A 27 -8.41 -6.21 0.81
CA PHE A 27 -9.40 -6.81 1.69
C PHE A 27 -10.74 -7.04 0.97
N MET A 28 -11.59 -7.86 1.59
CA MET A 28 -12.95 -8.11 1.11
C MET A 28 -13.81 -6.85 1.21
N PRO A 29 -14.90 -6.71 0.43
CA PRO A 29 -15.78 -5.55 0.50
C PRO A 29 -16.26 -5.25 1.93
N ILE A 30 -16.00 -4.03 2.41
CA ILE A 30 -16.41 -3.53 3.73
C ILE A 30 -17.61 -2.57 3.67
N VAL A 31 -18.01 -2.19 2.47
CA VAL A 31 -19.16 -1.31 2.18
C VAL A 31 -19.86 -1.80 0.91
N ASP A 32 -21.17 -1.51 0.80
CA ASP A 32 -22.01 -1.99 -0.30
C ASP A 32 -21.71 -1.30 -1.63
N ASN A 33 -21.32 -0.02 -1.60
CA ASN A 33 -21.01 0.73 -2.81
C ASN A 33 -19.62 0.33 -3.33
N PRO A 34 -19.51 -0.30 -4.52
CA PRO A 34 -18.22 -0.77 -5.03
C PRO A 34 -17.22 0.36 -5.29
N PHE A 35 -17.71 1.55 -5.65
CA PHE A 35 -16.85 2.71 -5.88
C PHE A 35 -16.26 3.24 -4.57
N ASP A 36 -17.07 3.30 -3.51
CA ASP A 36 -16.58 3.69 -2.19
C ASP A 36 -15.64 2.63 -1.61
N PHE A 37 -15.94 1.34 -1.79
CA PHE A 37 -15.02 0.26 -1.43
C PHE A 37 -13.64 0.47 -2.07
N GLY A 38 -13.59 0.70 -3.39
CA GLY A 38 -12.34 0.94 -4.10
C GLY A 38 -11.58 2.16 -3.58
N ARG A 39 -12.29 3.25 -3.24
CA ARG A 39 -11.68 4.45 -2.63
C ARG A 39 -11.11 4.16 -1.24
N ILE A 40 -11.82 3.43 -0.39
CA ILE A 40 -11.35 3.10 0.95
C ILE A 40 -10.13 2.19 0.88
N ALA A 41 -10.17 1.14 0.07
CA ALA A 41 -9.05 0.23 -0.14
C ALA A 41 -7.81 0.94 -0.68
N ALA A 42 -7.95 1.76 -1.72
CA ALA A 42 -6.84 2.52 -2.27
C ALA A 42 -6.27 3.52 -1.25
N THR A 43 -7.13 4.19 -0.47
CA THR A 43 -6.68 5.15 0.56
C THR A 43 -5.90 4.46 1.67
N ASN A 44 -6.37 3.30 2.13
CA ASN A 44 -5.70 2.51 3.16
C ASN A 44 -4.34 1.98 2.67
N ALA A 45 -4.27 1.35 1.50
CA ALA A 45 -3.01 0.87 0.95
C ALA A 45 -1.98 1.99 0.70
N ILE A 46 -2.43 3.18 0.26
CA ILE A 46 -1.53 4.34 0.06
C ILE A 46 -1.09 4.93 1.41
N SER A 47 -1.87 4.76 2.48
CA SER A 47 -1.59 5.38 3.78
C SER A 47 -0.27 4.91 4.39
N ASP A 48 0.15 3.67 4.14
CA ASP A 48 1.44 3.16 4.65
C ASP A 48 2.62 3.91 4.06
N ILE A 49 2.55 4.31 2.78
CA ILE A 49 3.59 5.14 2.16
C ILE A 49 3.71 6.48 2.89
N PHE A 50 2.58 7.11 3.22
CA PHE A 50 2.58 8.36 3.98
C PHE A 50 3.05 8.16 5.43
N ALA A 51 2.66 7.06 6.08
CA ALA A 51 3.10 6.73 7.43
C ALA A 51 4.62 6.54 7.52
N MET A 52 5.24 6.00 6.46
CA MET A 52 6.69 5.87 6.31
C MET A 52 7.39 7.18 5.88
N GLY A 53 6.65 8.29 5.77
CA GLY A 53 7.18 9.58 5.31
C GLY A 53 7.52 9.64 3.82
N GLY A 54 7.06 8.66 3.05
CA GLY A 54 7.25 8.57 1.61
C GLY A 54 6.29 9.44 0.80
N LYS A 55 6.59 9.59 -0.48
CA LYS A 55 5.71 10.20 -1.47
C LYS A 55 5.27 9.13 -2.47
N PRO A 56 3.97 8.82 -2.59
CA PRO A 56 3.49 7.88 -3.60
C PRO A 56 3.81 8.41 -5.01
N ILE A 57 4.40 7.55 -5.84
CA ILE A 57 4.74 7.87 -7.24
C ILE A 57 4.00 6.98 -8.25
N MET A 58 3.48 5.84 -7.80
CA MET A 58 2.71 4.90 -8.62
C MET A 58 1.81 4.02 -7.74
N ALA A 59 0.82 3.38 -8.36
CA ALA A 59 0.01 2.33 -7.77
C ALA A 59 -0.40 1.32 -8.86
N ILE A 60 -0.58 0.06 -8.48
CA ILE A 60 -1.07 -1.01 -9.36
C ILE A 60 -2.25 -1.69 -8.65
N ALA A 61 -3.34 -1.91 -9.37
CA ALA A 61 -4.53 -2.54 -8.79
C ALA A 61 -4.33 -4.06 -8.61
N ILE A 62 -4.75 -4.57 -7.46
CA ILE A 62 -4.94 -6.00 -7.19
C ILE A 62 -6.45 -6.25 -7.10
N LEU A 63 -6.99 -7.12 -7.95
CA LEU A 63 -8.43 -7.37 -8.06
C LEU A 63 -8.72 -8.87 -8.18
N GLY A 64 -9.50 -9.39 -7.24
CA GLY A 64 -10.14 -10.70 -7.36
C GLY A 64 -11.64 -10.54 -7.60
N LEU A 65 -12.17 -11.21 -8.62
CA LEU A 65 -13.60 -11.20 -8.95
C LEU A 65 -14.13 -12.64 -8.92
N ALA A 66 -15.15 -12.88 -8.09
CA ALA A 66 -15.89 -14.13 -8.12
C ALA A 66 -17.05 -13.98 -9.10
N TYR A 67 -17.19 -14.96 -9.99
CA TYR A 67 -18.26 -15.07 -10.99
C TYR A 67 -19.07 -16.33 -10.74
#